data_AF-A0A4Y2EB93-F1
#
_entry.id   AF-A0A4Y2EB93-F1
#
_cell.length_a   1.000
_cell.length_b   1.000
_cell.length_c   1.000
_cell.angle_alpha   90.00
_cell.angle_beta   90.00
_cell.angle_gamma   90.00
#
_symmetry.space_group_name_H-M   'P 1'
#
loop_
_entity.id
_entity.type
_entity.pdbx_description
1 polymer ?
#
loop_
_entity_poly.entity_id
_entity_poly.type
_entity_poly.pdbx_seq_one_letter_code
_entity_poly.pdbx_strand_id
1 'polypeptide(L)'
;MKGTTVGSINITVEAETASSSNVCGDSPVYDGVARDAITQPLEVEAEGFPNENVNSILFCPSDEENKKFSTSYSLNLPKDSVPNSSRAIVDVSGELPF
;
A
#
# COMPACT_ATOMS: atom_id res chain seq x y z
N MET A 1 0.95 15.50 -10.43
CA MET A 1 0.64 14.05 -10.42
C MET A 1 -0.42 13.81 -9.34
N LYS A 2 -1.44 12.99 -9.59
CA LYS A 2 -2.49 12.66 -8.61
C LYS A 2 -2.55 11.14 -8.48
N GLY A 3 -2.44 10.62 -7.25
CA GLY A 3 -2.63 9.20 -6.97
C GLY A 3 -4.09 8.80 -7.15
N THR A 4 -4.36 7.79 -7.96
CA THR A 4 -5.73 7.27 -8.19
C THR A 4 -6.00 5.95 -7.47
N THR A 5 -4.95 5.30 -7.00
CA THR A 5 -5.00 3.98 -6.37
C THR A 5 -4.09 3.98 -5.15
N VAL A 6 -4.60 3.45 -4.03
CA VAL A 6 -3.83 3.27 -2.78
C VAL A 6 -2.83 2.13 -2.95
N GLY A 7 -1.62 2.30 -2.39
CA GLY A 7 -0.52 1.35 -2.43
C GLY A 7 0.67 1.84 -3.25
N SER A 8 1.58 0.91 -3.58
CA SER A 8 2.81 1.21 -4.30
C SER A 8 2.56 1.33 -5.80
N ILE A 9 2.84 2.51 -6.37
CA ILE A 9 2.75 2.78 -7.81
C ILE A 9 4.13 3.06 -8.40
N ASN A 10 4.50 2.35 -9.46
CA ASN A 10 5.76 2.59 -10.17
C ASN A 10 5.60 3.77 -11.14
N ILE A 11 6.45 4.78 -10.99
CA ILE A 11 6.53 5.91 -11.89
C ILE A 11 7.78 5.75 -12.76
N THR A 12 7.59 5.69 -14.07
CA THR A 12 8.67 5.62 -15.06
C THR A 12 8.78 6.96 -15.78
N VAL A 13 9.98 7.54 -15.78
CA VAL A 13 10.33 8.73 -16.54
C VAL A 13 11.35 8.32 -17.59
N GLU A 14 11.04 8.60 -18.86
CA GLU A 14 11.92 8.33 -19.99
C GLU A 14 12.38 9.65 -20.60
N ALA A 15 13.67 9.73 -20.91
CA ALA A 15 14.27 10.82 -21.64
C ALA A 15 15.04 10.26 -22.83
N GLU A 16 14.79 10.79 -24.01
CA GLU A 16 15.53 10.43 -25.22
C GLU A 16 15.99 11.66 -25.98
N THR A 17 17.07 11.49 -26.75
CA THR A 17 17.52 12.50 -27.71
C THR A 17 16.45 12.73 -28.76
N ALA A 18 16.09 14.00 -28.94
CA ALA A 18 15.17 14.39 -29.99
C ALA A 18 15.75 14.08 -31.38
N SER A 19 14.91 13.58 -32.28
CA SER A 19 15.29 13.20 -33.64
C SER A 19 15.55 14.39 -34.58
N SER A 20 15.18 15.61 -34.18
CA SER A 20 15.41 16.83 -34.96
C SER A 20 16.40 17.76 -34.27
N SER A 21 17.43 18.19 -35.00
CA SER A 21 18.38 19.24 -34.59
C SER A 21 17.83 20.66 -34.79
N ASN A 22 16.70 20.82 -35.48
CA ASN A 22 16.10 22.11 -35.83
C ASN A 22 15.69 22.97 -34.62
N VAL A 23 15.62 22.37 -33.42
CA VAL A 23 15.35 23.07 -32.16
C VAL A 23 16.59 23.71 -31.52
N CYS A 24 17.80 23.42 -32.04
CA CYS A 24 19.07 23.80 -31.43
C CYS A 24 19.69 25.09 -32.02
N GLY A 25 19.12 25.68 -33.06
CA GLY A 25 19.65 26.88 -33.73
C GLY A 25 21.06 26.64 -34.30
N ASP A 26 21.98 27.59 -34.08
CA ASP A 26 23.40 27.51 -34.52
C ASP A 26 24.30 26.69 -33.56
N SER A 27 23.73 26.05 -32.55
CA SER A 27 24.52 25.29 -31.56
C SER A 27 25.00 23.96 -32.13
N PRO A 28 26.22 23.50 -31.78
CA PRO A 28 26.71 22.20 -32.23
C PRO A 28 25.83 21.08 -31.66
N VAL A 29 25.27 20.25 -32.54
CA VAL A 29 24.41 19.12 -32.19
C VAL A 29 25.19 17.82 -32.25
N TYR A 30 25.04 16.99 -31.21
CA TYR A 30 25.62 15.65 -31.17
C TYR A 30 24.69 14.64 -31.85
N ASP A 31 25.23 13.83 -32.76
CA ASP A 31 24.45 12.92 -33.63
C ASP A 31 24.22 11.53 -32.99
N GLY A 32 24.62 11.36 -31.73
CA GLY A 32 24.42 10.11 -31.01
C GLY A 32 23.03 10.02 -30.36
N VAL A 33 22.49 8.80 -30.32
CA VAL A 33 21.23 8.51 -29.63
C VAL A 33 21.54 8.23 -28.17
N ALA A 34 20.97 9.02 -27.26
CA ALA A 34 20.97 8.75 -25.83
C ALA A 34 19.55 8.51 -25.35
N ARG A 35 19.40 7.50 -24.49
CA ARG A 35 18.14 7.12 -23.86
C ARG A 35 18.40 6.82 -22.40
N ASP A 36 17.59 7.41 -21.54
CA ASP A 36 17.61 7.16 -20.11
C ASP A 36 16.18 6.89 -19.63
N ALA A 37 16.04 5.96 -18.70
CA ALA A 37 14.76 5.61 -18.13
C ALA A 37 14.95 5.30 -16.64
N ILE A 38 14.22 6.03 -15.81
CA ILE A 38 14.25 5.86 -14.35
C ILE A 38 12.88 5.41 -13.90
N THR A 39 12.82 4.29 -13.17
CA THR A 39 11.59 3.83 -12.50
C THR A 39 11.76 3.90 -11.00
N GLN A 40 10.86 4.62 -10.32
CA GLN A 40 10.83 4.69 -8.87
C GLN A 40 9.41 4.42 -8.34
N PRO A 41 9.27 3.64 -7.25
CA PRO A 41 7.99 3.45 -6.60
C PRO A 41 7.60 4.68 -5.79
N LEU A 42 6.30 5.01 -5.79
CA LEU A 42 5.68 6.00 -4.92
C LEU A 42 4.59 5.30 -4.10
N GLU A 43 4.65 5.45 -2.78
CA GLU A 43 3.61 4.95 -1.88
C GLU A 43 2.46 5.96 -1.81
N VAL A 44 1.24 5.49 -2.11
CA VAL A 44 0.01 6.29 -2.01
C VAL A 44 -0.81 5.78 -0.83
N GLU A 45 -0.97 6.61 0.18
CA GLU A 45 -1.83 6.32 1.32
C GLU A 45 -3.30 6.58 1.01
N ALA A 46 -4.19 5.90 1.74
CA ALA A 46 -5.63 6.13 1.62
C ALA A 46 -6.01 7.53 2.13
N GLU A 47 -6.94 8.17 1.44
CA GLU A 47 -7.49 9.46 1.84
C GLU A 47 -8.47 9.34 3.03
N GLY A 48 -8.75 10.45 3.70
CA GLY A 48 -9.68 10.51 4.83
C GLY A 48 -9.03 10.21 6.18
N PHE A 49 -9.85 9.75 7.13
CA PHE A 49 -9.42 9.43 8.50
C PHE A 49 -9.55 7.92 8.77
N PRO A 50 -8.52 7.27 9.33
CA PRO A 50 -8.59 5.86 9.67
C PRO A 50 -9.55 5.65 10.85
N ASN A 51 -10.39 4.63 10.76
CA ASN A 51 -11.26 4.18 11.83
C ASN A 51 -10.88 2.73 12.18
N GLU A 52 -10.53 2.50 13.45
CA GLU A 52 -10.07 1.21 13.95
C GLU A 52 -11.04 0.68 15.01
N ASN A 53 -11.41 -0.60 14.88
CA ASN A 53 -12.21 -1.31 15.87
C ASN A 53 -11.44 -2.52 16.37
N VAL A 54 -11.20 -2.58 17.68
CA VAL A 54 -10.44 -3.65 18.32
C VAL A 54 -11.39 -4.54 19.11
N ASN A 55 -11.31 -5.85 18.86
CA ASN A 55 -11.99 -6.88 19.65
C ASN A 55 -10.94 -7.78 20.28
N SER A 56 -10.80 -7.70 21.60
CA SER A 56 -9.85 -8.51 22.38
C SER A 56 -10.59 -9.54 23.21
N ILE A 57 -10.12 -10.78 23.21
CA ILE A 57 -10.63 -11.84 24.07
C ILE A 57 -9.48 -12.57 24.76
N LEU A 58 -9.70 -12.89 26.03
CA LEU A 58 -8.89 -13.83 26.77
C LEU A 58 -9.69 -15.12 26.90
N PHE A 59 -9.11 -16.26 26.53
CA PHE A 59 -9.75 -17.56 26.68
C PHE A 59 -8.78 -18.58 27.26
N CYS A 60 -9.30 -19.41 28.16
CA CYS A 60 -8.58 -20.52 28.77
C CYS A 60 -9.26 -21.82 28.33
N PRO A 61 -8.63 -22.64 27.47
CA PRO A 61 -9.26 -23.87 27.00
C PRO A 61 -9.72 -24.79 28.13
N SER A 62 -9.01 -24.81 29.27
CA SER A 62 -9.36 -25.63 30.44
C SER A 62 -10.72 -25.33 31.07
N ASP A 63 -11.23 -24.12 30.89
CA ASP A 63 -12.49 -23.67 31.50
C ASP A 63 -13.72 -24.01 30.63
N GLU A 64 -13.50 -24.53 29.42
CA GLU A 64 -14.54 -24.87 28.46
C GLU A 64 -15.02 -26.33 28.60
N GLU A 65 -16.33 -26.55 28.41
CA GLU A 65 -17.02 -27.85 28.62
C GLU A 65 -16.42 -29.03 27.82
N ASN A 66 -15.67 -28.72 26.75
CA ASN A 66 -14.97 -29.70 25.90
C ASN A 66 -13.46 -29.44 25.73
N LYS A 67 -12.88 -28.61 26.60
CA LYS A 67 -11.49 -28.13 26.49
C LYS A 67 -11.15 -27.44 25.17
N LYS A 68 -12.15 -26.81 24.54
CA LYS A 68 -12.06 -26.19 23.22
C LYS A 68 -12.76 -24.84 23.27
N PHE A 69 -12.07 -23.84 22.76
CA PHE A 69 -12.61 -22.50 22.58
C PHE A 69 -12.75 -22.21 21.08
N SER A 70 -13.87 -21.61 20.69
CA SER A 70 -14.12 -21.16 19.32
C SER A 70 -14.94 -19.88 19.37
N THR A 71 -14.53 -18.88 18.59
CA THR A 71 -15.26 -17.62 18.45
C THR A 71 -15.32 -17.21 16.98
N SER A 72 -16.25 -16.34 16.62
CA SER A 72 -16.41 -15.83 15.27
C SER A 72 -16.70 -14.34 15.30
N TYR A 73 -16.01 -13.59 14.45
CA TYR A 73 -16.17 -12.15 14.31
C TYR A 73 -16.66 -11.81 12.90
N SER A 74 -17.66 -10.93 12.82
CA SER A 74 -18.15 -10.38 11.55
C SER A 74 -17.50 -9.02 11.31
N LEU A 75 -16.64 -8.94 10.29
CA LEU A 75 -15.97 -7.71 9.89
C LEU A 75 -16.88 -6.95 8.92
N ASN A 76 -17.60 -5.95 9.43
CA ASN A 76 -18.49 -5.11 8.64
C ASN A 76 -17.78 -3.80 8.30
N LEU A 77 -17.65 -3.50 7.00
CA LEU A 77 -17.09 -2.25 6.52
C LEU A 77 -18.21 -1.20 6.38
N PRO A 78 -17.97 0.05 6.80
CA PRO A 78 -18.95 1.10 6.61
C PRO A 78 -19.01 1.50 5.12
N LYS A 79 -20.15 2.06 4.70
CA LYS A 79 -20.44 2.33 3.26
C LYS A 79 -19.53 3.41 2.65
N ASP A 80 -18.92 4.23 3.48
CA ASP A 80 -17.99 5.32 3.15
C ASP A 80 -16.52 4.87 3.18
N SER A 81 -16.24 3.58 3.33
CA SER A 81 -14.89 3.04 3.27
C SER A 81 -14.25 3.28 1.91
N VAL A 82 -13.03 3.83 1.92
CA VAL A 82 -12.19 3.93 0.72
C VAL A 82 -11.83 2.52 0.23
N PRO A 83 -11.86 2.23 -1.09
CA PRO A 83 -11.45 0.93 -1.62
C PRO A 83 -9.99 0.60 -1.25
N ASN A 84 -9.73 -0.66 -0.89
CA ASN A 84 -8.40 -1.17 -0.51
C ASN A 84 -7.75 -0.48 0.71
N SER A 85 -8.47 0.30 1.51
CA SER A 85 -7.95 0.86 2.77
C SER A 85 -8.14 -0.08 3.97
N SER A 86 -9.07 -1.03 3.87
CA SER A 86 -9.43 -1.93 4.98
C SER A 86 -8.35 -2.97 5.24
N ARG A 87 -7.94 -3.12 6.50
CA ARG A 87 -7.04 -4.18 6.97
C ARG A 87 -7.57 -4.78 8.26
N ALA A 88 -7.45 -6.10 8.41
CA ALA A 88 -7.74 -6.82 9.64
C ALA A 88 -6.46 -7.46 10.16
N ILE A 89 -6.21 -7.33 11.46
CA ILE A 89 -5.05 -7.90 12.14
C ILE A 89 -5.57 -8.79 13.27
N VAL A 90 -5.07 -10.02 13.32
CA VAL A 90 -5.33 -10.94 14.42
C VAL A 90 -4.00 -11.19 15.11
N ASP A 91 -3.96 -10.88 16.40
CA ASP A 91 -2.81 -11.14 17.26
C ASP A 91 -3.20 -12.13 18.36
N VAL A 92 -2.33 -13.10 18.63
CA VAL A 92 -2.56 -14.15 19.63
C VAL A 92 -1.35 -14.21 20.54
N SER A 93 -1.53 -13.74 21.77
CA SER A 93 -0.51 -13.73 22.81
C SER A 93 -0.94 -14.58 24.01
N GLY A 94 0.02 -15.29 24.61
CA GLY A 94 -0.15 -15.91 25.93
C GLY A 94 0.56 -15.08 26.98
N GLU A 95 -0.11 -14.82 28.10
CA GLU A 95 0.53 -14.20 29.26
C GLU A 95 1.22 -15.28 30.10
N LEU A 96 2.53 -15.15 30.31
CA LEU A 96 3.27 -16.00 31.24
C LEU A 96 3.34 -15.29 32.60
N PRO A 97 3.01 -15.96 33.71
CA PRO A 97 3.22 -15.38 35.03
C PRO A 97 4.72 -15.22 35.29
N PHE A 98 5.11 -14.04 35.78
CA PHE A 98 6.47 -13.73 36.23
C PHE A 98 6.86 -14.50 37.50
#